data_AF-A0A949FMH7-F1
#
_entry.id   AF-A0A949FMH7-F1
#
_cell.length_a   1.000
_cell.length_b   1.000
_cell.length_c   1.000
_cell.angle_alpha   90.00
_cell.angle_beta   90.00
_cell.angle_gamma   90.00
#
_symmetry.space_group_name_H-M   'P 1'
#
loop_
_entity.id
_entity.type
_entity.pdbx_description
1 polymer ?
#
loop_
_entity_poly.entity_id
_entity_poly.type
_entity_poly.pdbx_seq_one_letter_code
_entity_poly.pdbx_strand_id
1 'polypeptide(L)' 'MIPSPKLFDQVRQVLRVRHYSYETEKSYIHWINTKIQRRGNR' A
#
# COMPACT_ATOMS: atom_id res chain seq x y z
N MET A 1 -15.14 -16.49 -1.83
CA MET A 1 -15.08 -15.05 -2.12
C MET A 1 -13.65 -14.61 -1.94
N ILE A 2 -12.88 -14.47 -3.01
CA ILE A 2 -11.53 -13.90 -2.93
C ILE A 2 -11.78 -12.39 -2.73
N PRO A 3 -11.52 -11.82 -1.54
CA PRO A 3 -11.70 -10.39 -1.37
C PRO A 3 -10.82 -9.69 -2.41
N SER A 4 -11.40 -8.85 -3.26
CA SER A 4 -10.67 -8.09 -4.27
C SER A 4 -9.41 -7.53 -3.61
N PRO A 5 -8.20 -7.82 -4.14
CA PRO A 5 -6.98 -7.46 -3.46
C PRO A 5 -7.01 -5.97 -3.25
N LYS A 6 -7.15 -5.55 -1.99
CA LYS A 6 -7.13 -4.14 -1.61
C LYS A 6 -5.85 -3.57 -2.23
N LEU A 7 -5.90 -2.36 -2.79
CA LEU A 7 -4.75 -1.69 -3.43
C LEU A 7 -3.45 -1.86 -2.63
N PHE A 8 -3.56 -1.83 -1.30
CA PHE A 8 -2.45 -2.05 -0.37
C PHE A 8 -1.84 -3.46 -0.43
N ASP A 9 -2.63 -4.51 -0.61
CA ASP A 9 -2.16 -5.89 -0.70
C ASP A 9 -1.31 -6.11 -1.97
N GLN A 10 -1.71 -5.50 -3.09
CA GLN A 10 -0.92 -5.49 -4.32
C GLN A 10 0.43 -4.78 -4.12
N VAL A 11 0.40 -3.63 -3.45
CA VAL A 11 1.63 -2.87 -3.12
C VAL A 11 2.56 -3.69 -2.20
N ARG A 12 2.02 -4.42 -1.23
CA ARG A 12 2.78 -5.34 -0.37
C ARG A 12 3.46 -6.45 -1.16
N GLN A 13 2.74 -7.10 -2.07
CA GLN A 13 3.33 -8.16 -2.90
C GLN A 13 4.49 -7.64 -3.74
N VAL A 14 4.34 -6.48 -4.38
CA VAL A 14 5.41 -5.87 -5.18
C VAL A 14 6.63 -5.52 -4.31
N LEU A 15 6.41 -4.97 -3.12
CA LEU A 15 7.49 -4.61 -2.19
C LEU A 15 8.24 -5.84 -1.66
N ARG A 16 7.52 -6.94 -1.39
CA ARG A 16 8.11 -8.21 -0.95
C ARG A 16 8.90 -8.90 -2.05
N VAL A 17 8.42 -8.86 -3.30
CA VAL A 17 9.17 -9.37 -4.47
C VAL A 17 10.49 -8.60 -4.65
N ARG A 18 10.52 -7.32 -4.25
CA ARG A 18 11.74 -6.50 -4.26
C ARG A 18 12.59 -6.65 -2.99
N HIS A 19 12.26 -7.58 -2.09
CA HIS A 19 12.94 -7.82 -0.83
C HIS A 19 13.12 -6.57 0.04
N TYR A 20 12.16 -5.62 -0.03
CA TYR A 20 12.17 -4.49 0.89
C TYR A 20 11.82 -4.94 2.30
N SER A 21 12.43 -4.29 3.29
CA SER A 21 12.14 -4.49 4.69
C SER A 21 10.67 -4.17 5.03
N TYR A 22 10.14 -4.84 6.04
CA TYR A 22 8.78 -4.62 6.54
C TYR A 22 8.53 -3.16 6.96
N GLU A 23 9.53 -2.49 7.51
CA GLU A 23 9.45 -1.07 7.86
C GLU A 23 9.21 -0.19 6.62
N THR A 24 9.86 -0.49 5.50
CA THR A 24 9.66 0.22 4.24
C THR A 24 8.25 -0.03 3.69
N GLU A 25 7.75 -1.28 3.80
CA GLU A 25 6.38 -1.65 3.43
C GLU A 25 5.35 -0.79 4.19
N LYS A 26 5.55 -0.64 5.50
CA LYS A 26 4.69 0.14 6.39
C LYS A 26 4.72 1.63 6.06
N SER A 27 5.90 2.20 5.82
CA SER A 27 6.04 3.62 5.42
C SER A 27 5.35 3.90 4.08
N TYR A 28 5.53 3.05 3.07
CA TYR A 28 4.91 3.24 1.75
C TYR A 28 3.39 3.21 1.82
N ILE A 29 2.81 2.25 2.54
CA ILE A 29 1.36 2.14 2.73
C ILE A 29 0.81 3.40 3.42
N HIS A 30 1.52 3.90 4.44
CA HIS A 30 1.14 5.12 5.14
C HIS A 30 1.08 6.33 4.19
N TRP A 31 2.12 6.55 3.37
CA TRP A 31 2.15 7.64 2.39
C TRP A 31 1.03 7.55 1.35
N ILE A 32 0.75 6.34 0.84
CA ILE A 32 -0.32 6.12 -0.14
C ILE A 32 -1.68 6.46 0.47
N ASN A 33 -1.93 6.02 1.71
CA ASN A 33 -3.17 6.33 2.41
C ASN A 33 -3.36 7.84 2.59
N THR A 34 -2.31 8.55 3.03
CA THR A 34 -2.34 10.03 3.14
C THR A 34 -2.58 10.71 1.80
N LYS A 35 -1.99 10.21 0.70
CA LYS A 35 -2.21 10.78 -0.63
C LYS A 35 -3.64 10.56 -1.13
N ILE A 36 -4.21 9.39 -0.92
CA ILE A 36 -5.61 9.07 -1.27
C ILE A 36 -6.56 9.97 -0.47
N GLN A 37 -6.36 10.06 0.85
CA GLN A 37 -7.17 10.91 1.72
C GLN A 37 -7.10 12.39 1.33
N ARG A 38 -5.91 12.90 1.01
CA ARG A 38 -5.75 14.29 0.54
C ARG A 38 -6.43 14.55 -0.80
N ARG A 39 -6.52 13.55 -1.68
CA ARG A 39 -7.13 13.71 -3.02
C ARG A 39 -8.64 13.55 -3.02
N GLY A 40 -9.19 12.72 -2.13
CA GLY A 40 -10.63 12.45 -2.01
C GLY A 40 -11.44 13.51 -1.25
N ASN A 41 -10.81 14.61 -0.81
CA ASN A 41 -11.44 15.70 -0.08
C ASN A 41 -11.68 16.94 -0.99
N ARG A 42 -11.96 16.71 -2.29
CA ARG A 42 -12.34 17.71 -3.29
C ARG A 42 -13.60 17.29 -4.01
#